data_AF-A0A814F4X0-F1
#
_entry.id   AF-A0A814F4X0-F1
#
_cell.length_a   1.000
_cell.length_b   1.000
_cell.length_c   1.000
_cell.angle_alpha   90.00
_cell.angle_beta   90.00
_cell.angle_gamma   90.00
#
_symmetry.space_group_name_H-M   'P 1'
#
loop_
_entity.id
_entity.type
_entity.pdbx_description
1 polymer ?
#
loop_
_entity_poly.entity_id
_entity_poly.type
_entity_poly.pdbx_seq_one_letter_code
_entity_poly.pdbx_strand_id
1 'polypeptide(L)'
;MITFENKLKDAELKFVVAGSHSLNSLENNGILELLQVDIKIGSHYGMLDIHDIFYGRKTIREYLLTKFDAYLKTIRNILGEPIKEHCLAATYDLWTDDFAKRTYLDFTVFWTTKEYELKHSLL
;
A
#
# COMPACT_ATOMS: atom_id res chain seq x y z
N MET A 1 -10.10 -24.02 -29.51
CA MET A 1 -10.54 -22.61 -29.39
C MET A 1 -10.12 -22.12 -28.01
N ILE A 2 -9.14 -21.24 -27.90
CA ILE A 2 -8.68 -20.72 -26.60
C ILE A 2 -9.73 -19.70 -26.12
N THR A 3 -10.40 -20.00 -25.02
CA THR A 3 -11.37 -19.09 -24.39
C THR A 3 -10.66 -17.92 -23.75
N PHE A 4 -11.35 -16.78 -23.59
CA PHE A 4 -10.81 -15.64 -22.84
C PHE A 4 -10.43 -16.01 -21.39
N GLU A 5 -11.15 -16.98 -20.81
CA GLU A 5 -10.84 -17.55 -19.50
C GLU A 5 -9.44 -18.18 -19.45
N ASN A 6 -9.05 -18.98 -20.45
CA ASN A 6 -7.73 -19.58 -20.50
C ASN A 6 -6.64 -18.51 -20.71
N LYS A 7 -6.90 -17.48 -21.53
CA LYS A 7 -5.97 -16.36 -21.70
C LYS A 7 -5.73 -15.59 -20.39
N LEU A 8 -6.78 -15.41 -19.58
CA LEU A 8 -6.67 -14.76 -18.28
C LEU A 8 -5.81 -15.60 -17.33
N LYS A 9 -6.09 -16.90 -17.22
CA LYS A 9 -5.30 -17.83 -16.41
C LYS A 9 -3.82 -17.85 -16.81
N ASP A 10 -3.53 -17.87 -18.11
CA ASP A 10 -2.16 -17.83 -18.62
C ASP A 10 -1.46 -16.50 -18.27
N ALA A 11 -2.18 -15.37 -18.31
CA ALA A 11 -1.66 -14.06 -17.93
C ALA A 11 -1.37 -13.96 -16.42
N GLU A 12 -2.27 -14.47 -15.58
CA GLU A 12 -2.08 -14.55 -14.12
C GLU A 12 -0.89 -15.44 -13.77
N LEU A 13 -0.78 -16.61 -14.40
CA LEU A 13 0.36 -17.50 -14.21
C LEU A 13 1.67 -16.82 -14.61
N LYS A 14 1.68 -16.10 -15.75
CA LYS A 14 2.85 -15.34 -16.19
C LYS A 14 3.21 -14.23 -15.20
N PHE A 15 2.23 -13.52 -14.65
CA PHE A 15 2.46 -12.51 -13.62
C PHE A 15 3.18 -13.11 -12.39
N VAL A 16 2.70 -14.25 -11.89
CA VAL A 16 3.30 -14.92 -10.73
C VAL A 16 4.69 -15.47 -11.05
N VAL A 17 4.82 -16.27 -12.12
CA VAL A 17 6.07 -16.99 -12.43
C VAL A 17 7.13 -16.08 -13.02
N ALA A 18 6.81 -15.35 -14.09
CA ALA A 18 7.80 -14.49 -14.75
C ALA A 18 8.05 -13.19 -13.97
N GLY A 19 7.03 -12.68 -13.27
CA GLY A 19 7.16 -11.52 -12.39
C GLY A 19 7.77 -11.84 -11.01
N SER A 20 7.95 -13.12 -10.68
CA SER A 20 8.40 -13.56 -9.35
C SER A 20 7.52 -13.02 -8.21
N HIS A 21 6.21 -12.95 -8.46
CA HIS A 21 5.22 -12.53 -7.47
C HIS A 21 4.69 -13.74 -6.70
N SER A 22 4.19 -13.51 -5.48
CA SER A 22 3.50 -14.56 -4.73
C SER A 22 2.15 -14.87 -5.38
N LEU A 23 1.65 -16.10 -5.26
CA LEU A 23 0.27 -16.43 -5.65
C LEU A 23 -0.75 -15.54 -4.91
N ASN A 24 -0.46 -15.17 -3.66
CA ASN A 24 -1.30 -14.27 -2.86
C ASN A 24 -1.40 -12.87 -3.48
N SER A 25 -0.49 -12.49 -4.39
CA SER A 25 -0.57 -11.21 -5.08
C SER A 25 -1.79 -11.12 -6.02
N LEU A 26 -2.33 -12.24 -6.50
CA LEU A 26 -3.54 -12.27 -7.34
C LEU A 26 -4.81 -11.88 -6.57
N GLU A 27 -4.81 -12.10 -5.26
CA GLU A 27 -5.93 -11.78 -4.36
C GLU A 27 -5.73 -10.45 -3.62
N ASN A 28 -4.66 -9.71 -3.92
CA ASN A 28 -4.38 -8.45 -3.26
C ASN A 28 -5.37 -7.36 -3.72
N ASN A 29 -6.16 -6.81 -2.79
CA ASN A 29 -7.14 -5.77 -3.13
C ASN A 29 -6.53 -4.58 -3.90
N GLY A 30 -5.29 -4.19 -3.58
CA GLY A 30 -4.59 -3.11 -4.29
C GLY A 30 -4.35 -3.41 -5.77
N ILE A 31 -4.01 -4.64 -6.14
CA ILE A 31 -3.86 -5.00 -7.56
C ILE A 31 -5.23 -5.09 -8.25
N LEU A 32 -6.24 -5.63 -7.56
CA LEU A 32 -7.58 -5.77 -8.13
C LEU A 32 -8.22 -4.40 -8.38
N GLU A 33 -8.06 -3.46 -7.45
CA GLU A 33 -8.52 -2.08 -7.60
C GLU A 33 -7.80 -1.35 -8.75
N LEU A 34 -6.48 -1.56 -8.89
CA LEU A 34 -5.71 -1.02 -10.00
C LEU A 34 -6.20 -1.54 -11.36
N LEU A 35 -6.34 -2.87 -11.50
CA LEU A 35 -6.86 -3.48 -12.73
C LEU A 35 -8.28 -3.00 -13.04
N GLN A 36 -9.12 -2.81 -12.02
CA GLN A 36 -10.46 -2.27 -12.18
C GLN A 36 -10.45 -0.81 -12.68
N VAL A 37 -9.48 0.00 -12.27
CA VAL A 37 -9.26 1.35 -12.82
C VAL A 37 -8.86 1.26 -14.29
N ASP A 38 -7.96 0.35 -14.66
CA ASP A 38 -7.55 0.17 -16.06
C ASP A 38 -8.72 -0.25 -16.95
N ILE A 39 -9.56 -1.17 -16.47
CA ILE A 39 -10.79 -1.59 -17.17
C ILE A 39 -11.72 -0.39 -17.39
N LYS A 40 -11.87 0.49 -16.39
CA LYS A 40 -12.69 1.71 -16.51
C LYS A 40 -12.10 2.67 -17.54
N ILE A 41 -10.78 2.89 -17.53
CA ILE A 41 -10.08 3.70 -18.52
C ILE A 41 -10.31 3.12 -19.92
N GLY A 42 -10.06 1.83 -20.11
CA GLY A 42 -10.28 1.14 -21.40
C GLY A 42 -11.73 1.15 -21.86
N SER A 43 -12.70 1.11 -20.94
CA SER A 43 -14.13 1.22 -21.28
C SER A 43 -14.50 2.59 -21.85
N HIS A 44 -13.79 3.66 -21.45
CA HIS A 44 -14.07 5.02 -21.88
C HIS A 44 -13.30 5.40 -23.15
N TYR A 45 -12.05 4.96 -23.25
CA TYR A 45 -11.13 5.38 -24.33
C TYR A 45 -10.85 4.29 -25.37
N GLY A 46 -11.35 3.07 -25.18
CA GLY A 46 -11.08 1.93 -26.05
C GLY A 46 -9.75 1.25 -25.75
N MET A 47 -9.18 0.57 -26.75
CA MET A 47 -7.90 -0.10 -26.61
C MET A 47 -6.76 0.92 -26.60
N LEU A 48 -6.05 0.99 -25.49
CA LEU A 48 -4.90 1.87 -25.26
C LEU A 48 -3.63 1.03 -25.06
N ASP A 49 -2.47 1.65 -25.30
CA ASP A 49 -1.19 1.08 -24.90
C ASP A 49 -1.01 1.24 -23.38
N ILE A 50 -0.68 0.14 -22.70
CA ILE A 50 -0.49 0.12 -21.25
C ILE A 50 0.69 1.00 -20.82
N HIS A 51 1.69 1.17 -21.69
CA HIS A 51 2.87 2.00 -21.42
C HIS A 51 2.57 3.50 -21.43
N ASP A 52 1.45 3.92 -22.03
CA ASP A 52 1.00 5.31 -22.04
C ASP A 52 0.14 5.66 -20.82
N ILE A 53 -0.39 4.64 -20.14
CA ILE A 53 -1.28 4.81 -18.97
C ILE A 53 -0.47 4.72 -17.67
N PHE A 54 0.43 3.74 -17.59
CA PHE A 54 1.12 3.43 -16.34
C PHE A 54 2.31 4.35 -16.07
N TYR A 55 2.34 4.92 -14.88
CA TYR A 55 3.48 5.69 -14.42
C TYR A 55 4.65 4.80 -13.98
N GLY A 56 5.87 5.22 -14.34
CA GLY A 56 7.09 4.54 -13.91
C GLY A 56 7.37 4.68 -12.42
N ARG A 57 8.26 3.80 -11.92
CA ARG A 57 8.67 3.72 -10.49
C ARG A 57 9.06 5.07 -9.88
N LYS A 58 9.75 5.92 -10.64
CA LYS A 58 10.21 7.24 -10.17
C LYS A 58 9.02 8.15 -9.84
N THR A 59 8.07 8.27 -10.76
CA THR A 59 6.87 9.11 -10.60
C THR A 59 6.01 8.64 -9.44
N ILE A 60 5.77 7.33 -9.33
CA ILE A 60 5.00 6.76 -8.21
C ILE A 60 5.70 6.99 -6.87
N ARG A 61 7.04 6.86 -6.81
CA ARG A 61 7.81 7.16 -5.60
C ARG A 61 7.69 8.62 -5.18
N GLU A 62 7.80 9.56 -6.11
CA GLU A 62 7.67 11.00 -5.83
C GLU A 62 6.26 11.33 -5.33
N TYR A 63 5.23 10.71 -5.94
CA TYR A 63 3.85 10.84 -5.50
C TYR A 63 3.64 10.26 -4.09
N LEU A 64 4.21 9.08 -3.80
CA LEU A 64 4.18 8.45 -2.49
C LEU A 64 4.78 9.38 -1.42
N LEU A 65 5.97 9.94 -1.67
CA LEU A 65 6.63 10.84 -0.72
C LEU A 65 5.78 12.09 -0.44
N THR A 66 5.16 12.65 -1.49
CA THR A 66 4.26 13.80 -1.34
C THR A 66 3.04 13.46 -0.47
N LYS A 67 2.45 12.27 -0.66
CA LYS A 67 1.34 11.78 0.16
C LYS A 67 1.76 11.49 1.60
N PHE A 68 2.95 10.93 1.77
CA PHE A 68 3.51 10.64 3.09
C PHE A 68 3.77 11.91 3.89
N ASP A 69 4.32 12.96 3.28
CA ASP A 69 4.50 14.26 3.94
C ASP A 69 3.17 14.88 4.40
N ALA A 70 2.11 14.75 3.58
CA ALA A 70 0.78 15.18 3.96
C ALA A 70 0.23 14.34 5.14
N TYR A 71 0.42 13.02 5.10
CA TYR A 71 0.04 12.12 6.19
C TYR A 71 0.74 12.49 7.50
N LEU A 72 2.06 12.71 7.49
CA LEU A 72 2.83 13.11 8.67
C LEU A 72 2.33 14.41 9.30
N LYS A 73 1.97 15.41 8.47
CA LYS A 73 1.36 16.67 8.96
C LYS A 73 0.02 16.40 9.65
N THR A 74 -0.81 15.56 9.06
CA THR A 74 -2.11 15.17 9.64
C THR A 74 -1.92 14.43 10.96
N ILE A 75 -1.02 13.45 11.04
CA ILE A 75 -0.75 12.70 12.28
C ILE A 75 -0.25 13.64 13.38
N ARG A 76 0.70 14.54 13.10
CA ARG A 76 1.17 15.52 14.10
C ARG A 76 0.03 16.38 14.65
N ASN A 77 -0.91 16.79 13.80
CA ASN A 77 -2.08 17.55 14.23
C ASN A 77 -3.02 16.71 15.11
N ILE A 78 -3.27 15.45 14.74
CA ILE A 78 -4.14 14.53 15.48
C ILE A 78 -3.56 14.23 16.87
N LEU A 79 -2.25 13.98 16.97
CA LEU A 79 -1.62 13.59 18.23
C LEU A 79 -1.41 14.77 19.19
N GLY A 80 -1.57 16.02 18.73
CA GLY A 80 -1.30 17.21 19.53
C GLY A 80 -2.14 17.33 20.81
N GLU A 81 -3.43 16.98 20.77
CA GLU A 81 -4.31 16.98 21.95
C GLU A 81 -4.04 15.77 22.86
N PRO A 82 -4.01 14.51 22.38
CA PRO A 82 -3.65 13.35 23.21
C PRO A 82 -2.31 13.47 23.95
N ILE A 83 -1.30 14.09 23.33
CA ILE A 83 0.00 14.34 23.97
C ILE A 83 -0.16 15.27 25.19
N LYS A 84 -0.94 16.35 25.04
CA LYS A 84 -1.17 17.34 26.13
C LYS A 84 -1.98 16.76 27.27
N GLU A 85 -2.91 15.86 26.96
CA GLU A 85 -3.78 15.21 27.94
C GLU A 85 -3.16 13.95 28.57
N HIS A 86 -1.93 13.57 28.16
CA HIS A 86 -1.28 12.32 28.58
C HIS A 86 -2.09 11.06 28.23
N CYS A 87 -2.85 11.11 27.13
CA CYS A 87 -3.73 10.05 26.62
C CYS A 87 -3.11 9.30 25.42
N LEU A 88 -1.78 9.22 25.37
CA LEU A 88 -1.03 8.57 24.30
C LEU A 88 -0.03 7.57 24.87
N ALA A 89 0.07 6.41 24.24
CA ALA A 89 1.12 5.43 24.49
C ALA A 89 1.94 5.24 23.21
N ALA A 90 3.26 5.08 23.35
CA ALA A 90 4.14 4.70 22.24
C ALA A 90 4.76 3.34 22.57
N THR A 91 4.71 2.43 21.61
CA THR A 91 5.39 1.14 21.69
C THR A 91 6.47 1.10 20.62
N TYR A 92 7.58 0.46 20.95
CA TYR A 92 8.58 0.10 19.96
C TYR A 92 8.65 -1.42 19.84
N ASP A 93 8.81 -1.90 18.61
CA ASP A 93 9.12 -3.29 18.33
C ASP A 93 10.52 -3.35 17.71
N LEU A 94 11.36 -4.23 18.24
CA LEU A 94 12.76 -4.35 17.87
C LEU A 94 13.06 -5.82 17.60
N TRP A 95 13.42 -6.13 16.36
CA TRP A 95 13.82 -7.48 15.98
C TRP A 95 15.03 -7.46 15.06
N THR A 96 15.76 -8.57 15.07
CA THR A 96 16.93 -8.77 14.21
C THR A 96 16.63 -9.87 13.19
N ASP A 97 16.92 -9.58 11.93
CA ASP A 97 16.91 -10.56 10.85
C ASP A 97 18.34 -11.06 10.63
N ASP A 98 18.58 -12.31 11.00
CA ASP A 98 19.86 -12.98 10.85
C ASP A 98 20.22 -13.31 9.41
N PHE A 99 19.25 -13.41 8.49
CA PHE A 99 19.51 -13.64 7.09
C PHE A 99 19.95 -12.34 6.41
N ALA A 100 19.20 -11.26 6.62
CA ALA A 100 19.54 -9.94 6.08
C ALA A 100 20.68 -9.25 6.83
N LYS A 101 21.08 -9.75 8.00
CA LYS A 101 22.06 -9.15 8.94
C LYS A 101 21.68 -7.71 9.30
N ARG A 102 20.39 -7.47 9.58
CA ARG A 102 19.83 -6.16 9.88
C ARG A 102 19.00 -6.20 11.14
N THR A 103 18.98 -5.08 11.86
CA THR A 103 18.04 -4.85 12.98
C THR A 103 17.02 -3.84 12.53
N TYR A 104 15.75 -4.12 12.83
CA TYR A 104 14.60 -3.32 12.48
C TYR A 104 13.98 -2.76 13.75
N LEU A 105 13.56 -1.51 13.70
CA LEU A 105 12.95 -0.79 14.79
C LEU A 105 11.70 -0.10 14.27
N ASP A 106 10.55 -0.52 14.79
CA ASP A 106 9.26 0.04 14.45
C ASP A 106 8.72 0.82 15.64
N PHE A 107 8.11 1.99 15.38
CA PHE A 107 7.44 2.79 16.39
C PHE A 107 5.96 2.88 16.07
N THR A 108 5.11 2.46 17.00
CA THR A 108 3.67 2.64 16.88
C THR A 108 3.18 3.51 18.02
N VAL A 109 2.35 4.51 17.70
CA VAL A 109 1.65 5.32 18.69
C VAL A 109 0.19 4.93 18.75
N PHE A 110 -0.33 4.89 19.97
CA PHE A 110 -1.71 4.55 20.31
C PHE A 110 -2.33 5.71 21.07
N TRP A 111 -3.56 6.09 20.71
CA TRP A 111 -4.29 7.13 21.42
C TRP A 111 -5.78 6.80 21.44
N THR A 112 -6.48 7.33 22.44
CA THR A 112 -7.93 7.17 22.57
C THR A 112 -8.62 8.45 22.10
N THR A 113 -9.67 8.33 21.29
CA THR A 113 -10.48 9.48 20.87
C THR A 113 -11.49 9.90 21.95
N LYS A 114 -12.19 11.02 21.74
CA LYS A 114 -13.26 11.50 22.65
C LYS A 114 -14.45 10.53 22.72
N GLU A 115 -14.62 9.72 21.68
CA GLU A 115 -15.61 8.66 21.57
C GLU A 115 -15.15 7.34 22.21
N TYR A 116 -14.02 7.33 22.92
CA TYR A 116 -13.40 6.16 23.55
C TYR A 116 -12.95 5.08 22.56
N GLU A 117 -12.65 5.46 21.31
CA GLU A 117 -12.09 4.54 20.32
C GLU A 117 -10.57 4.53 20.41
N LEU A 118 -9.98 3.32 20.49
CA LEU A 118 -8.53 3.16 20.37
C LEU A 118 -8.12 3.30 18.90
N LYS A 119 -7.19 4.22 18.64
CA LYS A 119 -6.56 4.43 17.34
C LYS A 119 -5.06 4.18 17.45
N HIS A 120 -4.44 3.86 16.32
CA HIS A 120 -3.00 3.69 16.25
C HIS A 120 -2.44 4.11 14.90
N SER A 121 -1.14 4.40 14.87
CA SER A 121 -0.39 4.76 13.68
C SER A 121 1.05 4.28 13.83
N LEU A 122 1.53 3.56 12.82
CA LEU A 122 2.95 3.27 12.65
C LEU A 122 3.63 4.56 12.17
N LEU A 123 4.72 4.95 12.83
CA LEU A 123 5.49 6.17 12.57
C LEU A 123 6.70 5.91 11.69
#